data_AF-F5XPL5-F1
#
_entry.id   AF-F5XPL5-F1
#
_cell.length_a   1.000
_cell.length_b   1.000
_cell.length_c   1.000
_cell.angle_alpha   90.00
_cell.angle_beta   90.00
_cell.angle_gamma   90.00
#
_symmetry.space_group_name_H-M   'P 1'
#
loop_
_entity.id
_entity.type
_entity.pdbx_description
1 polymer ?
#
loop_
_entity_poly.entity_id
_entity_poly.type
_entity_poly.pdbx_seq_one_letter_code
_entity_poly.pdbx_strand_id
1 'polypeptide(L)'
;MFKLLGGTVAVSSVGMFGPAGGWGVPVSPATLSITVGGLATKPCYVDGRLQARELLDLTISVDHAVIDGAPAARFARRLSELIGDCAGLEEGERTR
;
A
#
# COMPACT_ATOMS: atom_id res chain seq x y z
N MET A 1 18.69 -1.31 18.97
CA MET A 1 17.74 -0.61 19.86
C MET A 1 16.52 -0.08 19.11
N PHE A 2 16.66 0.76 18.06
CA PHE A 2 15.52 1.28 17.28
C PHE A 2 14.57 0.20 16.73
N LYS A 3 15.12 -0.86 16.10
CA LYS A 3 14.32 -1.96 15.52
C LYS A 3 13.47 -2.71 16.55
N LEU A 4 13.93 -2.76 17.81
CA LEU A 4 13.25 -3.46 18.90
C LEU A 4 12.06 -2.64 19.45
N LEU A 5 12.12 -1.31 19.34
CA LEU A 5 11.11 -0.38 19.87
C LEU A 5 10.15 0.13 18.78
N GLY A 6 10.62 0.31 17.54
CA GLY A 6 9.87 0.91 16.43
C GLY A 6 9.58 -0.02 15.26
N GLY A 7 9.98 -1.29 15.34
CA GLY A 7 9.74 -2.29 14.29
C GLY A 7 10.67 -2.16 13.07
N THR A 8 10.30 -2.83 11.98
CA THR A 8 11.14 -2.98 10.77
C THR A 8 10.56 -2.30 9.53
N VAL A 9 9.26 -2.01 9.54
CA VAL A 9 8.51 -1.37 8.45
C VAL A 9 7.72 -0.23 9.06
N ALA A 10 7.78 0.94 8.44
CA ALA A 10 6.93 2.07 8.83
C ALA A 10 5.64 2.06 8.01
N VAL A 11 4.50 2.26 8.66
CA VAL A 11 3.21 2.42 7.99
C VAL A 11 2.59 3.74 8.44
N SER A 12 2.12 4.54 7.48
CA SER A 12 1.45 5.81 7.74
C SER A 12 0.10 5.84 7.02
N SER A 13 -0.98 6.06 7.77
CA SER A 13 -2.33 6.19 7.20
C SER A 13 -2.68 7.67 7.07
N VAL A 14 -2.65 8.17 5.82
CA VAL A 14 -2.98 9.56 5.49
C VAL A 14 -4.34 9.67 4.77
N GLY A 15 -4.90 8.54 4.32
CA GLY A 15 -6.18 8.50 3.62
C GLY A 15 -7.38 9.04 4.40
N MET A 16 -7.26 9.19 5.73
CA MET A 16 -8.32 9.81 6.56
C MET A 16 -8.58 11.28 6.21
N PHE A 17 -7.64 11.96 5.56
CA PHE A 17 -7.73 13.39 5.26
C PHE A 17 -8.31 13.70 3.86
N GLY A 18 -8.72 12.67 3.10
CA GLY A 18 -9.44 12.83 1.84
C GLY A 18 -9.10 11.75 0.80
N PRO A 19 -9.78 11.76 -0.36
CA PRO A 19 -9.56 10.82 -1.47
C PRO A 19 -8.23 11.05 -2.21
N ALA A 20 -7.34 11.86 -1.65
CA ALA A 20 -6.09 12.25 -2.27
C ALA A 20 -5.13 11.05 -2.32
N GLY A 21 -4.66 10.75 -3.53
CA GLY A 21 -3.40 10.05 -3.73
C GLY A 21 -2.25 11.05 -3.65
N GLY A 22 -1.04 10.58 -3.40
CA GLY A 22 0.12 11.45 -3.32
C GLY A 22 1.37 10.73 -2.86
N TRP A 23 2.51 11.43 -2.98
CA TRP A 23 3.80 10.89 -2.58
C TRP A 23 3.97 10.99 -1.07
N GLY A 24 3.87 9.84 -0.40
CA GLY A 24 4.31 9.69 0.98
C GLY A 24 5.84 9.73 1.08
N VAL A 25 6.39 10.84 1.58
CA VAL A 25 7.83 10.96 1.83
C VAL A 25 8.15 10.39 3.22
N PRO A 26 8.97 9.33 3.32
CA PRO A 26 9.27 8.71 4.60
C PRO A 26 10.12 9.64 5.48
N VAL A 27 9.69 9.80 6.73
CA VAL A 27 10.47 10.48 7.80
C VAL A 27 11.13 9.50 8.77
N SER A 28 10.89 8.20 8.57
CA SER A 28 11.37 7.11 9.41
C SER A 28 12.73 6.58 8.92
N PRO A 29 13.61 6.10 9.83
CA PRO A 29 14.84 5.40 9.44
C PRO A 29 14.61 3.96 8.94
N ALA A 30 13.35 3.51 8.78
CA ALA A 30 13.04 2.20 8.24
C ALA A 30 13.40 2.10 6.75
N THR A 31 13.97 0.95 6.34
CA THR A 31 14.36 0.69 4.94
C THR A 31 13.15 0.44 4.01
N LEU A 32 11.97 0.23 4.61
CA LEU A 32 10.68 0.11 3.93
C LEU A 32 9.65 0.96 4.67
N SER A 33 9.00 1.86 3.93
CA SER A 33 7.88 2.65 4.43
C SER A 33 6.71 2.58 3.47
N ILE A 34 5.50 2.43 4.01
CA ILE A 34 4.26 2.35 3.26
C ILE A 34 3.34 3.47 3.71
N THR A 35 2.94 4.31 2.77
CA THR A 35 1.92 5.33 3.00
C THR A 35 0.61 4.88 2.37
N VAL A 36 -0.40 4.73 3.22
CA VAL A 36 -1.77 4.36 2.84
C VAL A 36 -2.56 5.64 2.61
N GLY A 37 -2.82 5.93 1.34
CA GLY A 37 -3.60 7.08 0.89
C GLY A 37 -5.11 6.82 0.96
N GLY A 38 -5.87 7.72 0.33
CA GLY A 38 -7.33 7.62 0.30
C GLY A 38 -7.84 6.58 -0.71
N LEU A 39 -9.10 6.19 -0.54
CA LEU A 39 -9.88 5.49 -1.57
C LEU A 39 -10.49 6.51 -2.53
N ALA A 40 -10.45 6.20 -3.82
CA ALA A 40 -11.10 7.02 -4.85
C ALA A 40 -11.75 6.15 -5.91
N THR A 41 -12.98 6.49 -6.29
CA THR A 41 -13.67 5.85 -7.41
C THR A 41 -13.10 6.34 -8.73
N LYS A 42 -12.48 5.45 -9.51
CA LYS A 42 -11.90 5.74 -10.82
C LYS A 42 -12.42 4.76 -11.87
N PRO A 43 -12.56 5.18 -13.15
CA PRO A 43 -12.91 4.27 -14.22
C PRO A 43 -11.75 3.30 -14.49
N CYS A 44 -12.04 2.00 -14.53
CA CYS A 44 -11.07 0.93 -14.76
C CYS A 44 -11.60 -0.05 -15.81
N TYR A 45 -10.71 -0.62 -16.63
CA TYR A 45 -11.06 -1.76 -17.48
C TYR A 45 -10.98 -3.05 -16.67
N VAL A 46 -12.07 -3.81 -16.63
CA VAL A 46 -12.17 -5.13 -16.01
C VAL A 46 -12.82 -6.04 -17.03
N ASP A 47 -12.13 -7.11 -17.42
CA ASP A 47 -12.56 -8.06 -18.45
C ASP A 47 -13.00 -7.38 -19.75
N GLY A 48 -12.23 -6.36 -20.17
CA GLY A 48 -12.48 -5.60 -21.41
C GLY A 48 -13.63 -4.60 -21.33
N ARG A 49 -14.26 -4.40 -20.15
CA ARG A 49 -15.34 -3.43 -19.95
C ARG A 49 -14.94 -2.32 -19.00
N LEU A 50 -15.34 -1.08 -19.32
CA LEU A 50 -15.14 0.07 -18.45
C LEU A 50 -16.13 0.00 -17.28
N GLN A 51 -15.62 0.01 -16.05
CA GLN A 51 -16.39 -0.08 -14.81
C GLN A 51 -15.84 0.91 -13.78
N ALA A 52 -16.70 1.49 -12.96
CA ALA A 52 -16.27 2.28 -11.81
C ALA A 52 -15.72 1.34 -10.73
N ARG A 53 -14.53 1.63 -10.20
CA ARG A 53 -13.89 0.85 -9.14
C ARG A 53 -13.32 1.78 -8.07
N GLU A 54 -13.48 1.39 -6.81
CA GLU A 54 -12.74 2.00 -5.72
C GLU A 54 -11.29 1.51 -5.77
N LEU A 55 -10.36 2.45 -5.82
CA LEU A 55 -8.93 2.17 -5.81
C LEU A 55 -8.29 2.79 -4.58
N LEU A 56 -7.47 1.99 -3.89
CA LEU A 56 -6.63 2.44 -2.79
C LEU A 56 -5.31 2.97 -3.33
N ASP A 57 -4.94 4.19 -2.94
CA ASP A 57 -3.62 4.74 -3.24
C ASP A 57 -2.59 4.25 -2.23
N LEU A 58 -1.48 3.68 -2.71
CA LEU A 58 -0.37 3.21 -1.89
C LEU A 58 0.94 3.79 -2.43
N THR A 59 1.68 4.50 -1.58
CA THR A 59 3.08 4.84 -1.87
C THR A 59 4.00 3.92 -1.08
N ILE A 60 4.86 3.17 -1.79
CA ILE A 60 5.86 2.27 -1.20
C ILE A 60 7.23 2.90 -1.43
N SER A 61 7.85 3.36 -0.35
CA SER A 61 9.19 3.91 -0.36
C SER A 61 10.19 2.87 0.16
N VAL A 62 11.25 2.64 -0.62
CA VAL A 62 12.34 1.71 -0.28
C VAL A 62 13.66 2.45 -0.28
N ASP A 63 14.56 2.04 0.61
CA ASP A 63 15.97 2.44 0.53
C ASP A 63 16.65 1.67 -0.61
N HIS A 64 16.88 2.35 -1.73
CA HIS A 64 17.44 1.74 -2.94
C HIS A 64 18.95 1.45 -2.84
N ALA A 65 19.62 1.89 -1.78
CA ALA A 65 20.97 1.44 -1.46
C ALA A 65 20.98 -0.01 -0.91
N VAL A 66 19.82 -0.50 -0.45
CA VAL A 66 19.63 -1.82 0.15
C VAL A 66 18.74 -2.72 -0.72
N ILE A 67 17.71 -2.17 -1.36
CA ILE A 67 16.69 -2.91 -2.11
C ILE A 67 16.70 -2.48 -3.58
N ASP A 68 16.93 -3.42 -4.48
CA ASP A 68 16.82 -3.19 -5.93
C ASP A 68 15.37 -3.08 -6.42
N GLY A 69 15.19 -2.51 -7.62
CA GLY A 69 13.87 -2.33 -8.22
C GLY A 69 13.10 -3.63 -8.46
N ALA A 70 13.77 -4.72 -8.86
CA ALA A 70 13.12 -6.00 -9.14
C ALA A 70 12.45 -6.64 -7.91
N PRO A 71 13.14 -6.81 -6.75
CA PRO A 71 12.48 -7.27 -5.54
C PRO A 71 11.43 -6.27 -5.02
N ALA A 72 11.65 -4.96 -5.12
CA ALA A 72 10.66 -3.96 -4.73
C ALA A 72 9.35 -4.07 -5.55
N ALA A 73 9.46 -4.23 -6.87
CA ALA A 73 8.31 -4.39 -7.76
C ALA A 73 7.54 -5.69 -7.47
N ARG A 74 8.24 -6.80 -7.22
CA ARG A 74 7.60 -8.06 -6.83
C ARG A 74 6.87 -7.95 -5.49
N PHE A 75 7.49 -7.28 -4.51
CA PHE A 75 6.86 -7.02 -3.22
C PHE A 75 5.59 -6.18 -3.38
N ALA A 76 5.67 -5.06 -4.10
CA ALA A 76 4.53 -4.17 -4.33
C ALA A 76 3.36 -4.91 -5.00
N ARG A 77 3.65 -5.67 -6.07
CA ARG A 77 2.64 -6.50 -6.75
C ARG A 77 2.01 -7.50 -5.79
N ARG A 78 2.82 -8.25 -5.04
CA ARG A 78 2.31 -9.28 -4.13
C ARG A 78 1.47 -8.67 -3.00
N LEU A 79 1.88 -7.52 -2.47
CA LEU A 79 1.11 -6.80 -1.47
C LEU A 79 -0.25 -6.35 -2.02
N SER A 80 -0.28 -5.80 -3.24
CA SER A 80 -1.54 -5.41 -3.90
C SER A 80 -2.48 -6.60 -4.13
N GLU A 81 -1.96 -7.76 -4.54
CA GLU A 81 -2.74 -9.00 -4.66
C GLU A 81 -3.34 -9.43 -3.31
N LEU A 82 -2.51 -9.48 -2.26
CA LEU A 82 -2.96 -9.87 -0.92
C LEU A 82 -4.05 -8.94 -0.38
N ILE A 83 -3.91 -7.63 -0.59
CA ILE A 83 -4.92 -6.64 -0.20
C ILE A 83 -6.22 -6.86 -0.99
N GLY A 84 -6.13 -7.08 -2.31
CA GLY A 84 -7.28 -7.33 -3.17
C GLY A 84 -8.04 -8.62 -2.83
N ASP A 85 -7.31 -9.65 -2.37
CA ASP A 85 -7.86 -10.95 -1.97
C ASP A 85 -8.37 -10.98 -0.51
N CYS A 86 -8.32 -9.83 0.19
CA CYS A 86 -8.61 -9.72 1.62
C CYS A 86 -7.82 -10.75 2.45
N ALA A 87 -6.57 -11.02 2.05
CA ALA A 87 -5.74 -12.02 2.69
C ALA A 87 -5.39 -11.63 4.13
N GLY A 88 -5.55 -12.57 5.05
CA GLY A 88 -5.31 -12.35 6.49
C GLY A 88 -6.52 -11.84 7.29
N LEU A 89 -7.63 -11.52 6.62
CA LEU A 89 -8.91 -11.23 7.30
C LEU A 89 -9.70 -12.51 7.56
N GLU A 90 -10.40 -12.59 8.69
CA GLU A 90 -11.35 -13.68 8.97
C GLU A 90 -12.59 -13.56 8.07
N GLU A 91 -13.33 -14.64 7.84
CA GLU A 91 -14.49 -14.65 6.93
C GLU A 91 -15.52 -13.56 7.25
N GLY A 92 -15.73 -13.23 8.53
CA GLY A 92 -16.66 -12.17 8.95
C GLY A 92 -16.17 -10.74 8.68
N GLU A 93 -14.89 -10.54 8.38
CA GLU A 93 -14.26 -9.24 8.16
C GLU A 93 -14.13 -8.91 6.66
N ARG A 94 -14.23 -9.91 5.78
CA ARG A 94 -14.01 -9.75 4.33
C ARG A 94 -15.12 -9.04 3.57
N THR A 95 -16.32 -8.98 4.14
CA THR A 95 -17.53 -8.40 3.53
C THR A 95 -17.92 -7.05 4.12
N ARG A 96 -17.12 -6.47 5.02
CA ARG A 96 -17.38 -5.17 5.64
C ARG A 96 -16.78 -4.00 4.85
#